data_AF-A0A932N0N9-F1
#
_entry.id   AF-A0A932N0N9-F1
#
_cell.length_a   1.000
_cell.length_b   1.000
_cell.length_c   1.000
_cell.angle_alpha   90.00
_cell.angle_beta   90.00
_cell.angle_gamma   90.00
#
_symmetry.space_group_name_H-M   'P 1'
#
loop_
_entity.id
_entity.type
_entity.pdbx_description
1 polymer ?
#
loop_
_entity_poly.entity_id
_entity_poly.type
_entity_poly.pdbx_seq_one_letter_code
_entity_poly.pdbx_strand_id
1 'polypeptide(L)' 'MNSDFFLAQRILRGDEEALRSFYEAHFGRVYHFVLIRVSGDHHQAEEIVQDTFLAGLRAMERFLGESSLYSWLCGIAKH' A
#
# COMPACT_ATOMS: atom_id res chain seq x y z
N MET A 1 14.18 1.06 -13.93
CA MET A 1 12.79 0.99 -13.44
C MET A 1 12.75 0.05 -12.25
N ASN A 2 12.09 0.46 -11.16
CA ASN A 2 12.02 -0.30 -9.91
C ASN A 2 11.08 -1.52 -10.04
N SER A 3 11.33 -2.61 -9.30
CA SER A 3 10.46 -3.79 -9.25
C SER A 3 9.02 -3.44 -8.89
N ASP A 4 8.84 -2.45 -8.02
CA ASP A 4 7.55 -1.94 -7.59
C ASP A 4 6.74 -1.33 -8.74
N PHE A 5 7.40 -0.70 -9.70
CA PHE A 5 6.73 -0.15 -10.88
C PHE A 5 6.15 -1.26 -11.75
N PHE A 6 6.93 -2.34 -11.98
CA PHE A 6 6.43 -3.50 -12.73
C PHE A 6 5.30 -4.21 -12.00
N LEU A 7 5.36 -4.30 -10.67
CA LEU A 7 4.28 -4.85 -9.86
C LEU A 7 3.00 -4.03 -10.03
N ALA A 8 3.08 -2.70 -9.94
CA ALA A 8 1.94 -1.81 -10.16
C ALA A 8 1.36 -1.95 -11.58
N GLN A 9 2.20 -2.07 -12.61
CA GLN A 9 1.74 -2.28 -13.98
C GLN A 9 1.02 -3.63 -14.17
N ARG A 10 1.46 -4.69 -13.49
CA ARG A 10 0.74 -5.98 -13.50
C ARG A 10 -0.63 -5.85 -12.82
N ILE A 11 -0.71 -5.18 -11.68
CA ILE A 11 -1.98 -4.94 -10.96
C ILE A 11 -2.97 -4.18 -11.85
N LEU A 12 -2.52 -3.13 -12.55
CA LEU A 12 -3.37 -2.36 -13.46
C LEU A 12 -3.91 -3.17 -14.65
N ARG A 13 -3.26 -4.29 -14.99
CA ARG A 13 -3.72 -5.22 -16.03
C ARG A 13 -4.68 -6.29 -15.50
N GLY A 14 -5.05 -6.25 -14.23
CA GLY A 14 -5.94 -7.22 -13.59
C GLY A 14 -5.23 -8.50 -13.14
N ASP A 15 -3.91 -8.48 -12.97
CA ASP A 15 -3.15 -9.64 -12.48
C ASP A 15 -3.39 -9.86 -10.98
N GLU A 16 -4.20 -10.87 -10.66
CA GLU A 16 -4.58 -11.22 -9.28
C GLU A 16 -3.37 -11.69 -8.43
N GLU A 17 -2.38 -12.33 -9.05
CA GLU A 17 -1.17 -12.77 -8.34
C GLU A 17 -0.30 -11.56 -7.97
N ALA A 18 -0.21 -10.57 -8.86
CA ALA A 18 0.46 -9.31 -8.59
C ALA A 18 -0.23 -8.55 -7.45
N LEU A 19 -1.57 -8.52 -7.45
CA LEU A 19 -2.35 -7.89 -6.38
C LEU A 19 -2.12 -8.58 -5.03
N ARG A 20 -2.14 -9.92 -5.00
CA ARG A 20 -1.86 -10.69 -3.80
C ARG A 20 -0.44 -10.43 -3.28
N SER A 21 0.55 -10.52 -4.16
CA SER A 21 1.96 -10.27 -3.84
C SER A 21 2.17 -8.86 -3.29
N PHE A 22 1.49 -7.87 -3.86
CA PHE A 22 1.49 -6.50 -3.36
C PHE A 22 0.93 -6.41 -1.95
N TYR A 23 -0.24 -6.99 -1.69
CA TYR A 23 -0.85 -6.96 -0.37
C TYR A 23 0.03 -7.67 0.68
N GLU A 24 0.45 -8.90 0.41
CA GLU A 24 1.27 -9.72 1.33
C GLU A 24 2.61 -9.05 1.66
N ALA A 25 3.28 -8.44 0.68
CA ALA A 25 4.58 -7.79 0.89
C ALA A 25 4.49 -6.49 1.71
N HIS A 26 3.34 -5.81 1.72
CA HIS A 26 3.22 -4.46 2.28
C HIS A 26 2.34 -4.39 3.53
N PHE A 27 1.32 -5.24 3.65
CA PHE A 27 0.29 -5.14 4.68
C PHE A 27 0.89 -5.06 6.09
N GLY A 28 1.73 -6.03 6.47
CA GLY A 28 2.28 -6.07 7.83
C GLY A 28 3.11 -4.84 8.19
N ARG A 29 3.87 -4.29 7.23
CA ARG A 29 4.71 -3.10 7.45
C ARG A 29 3.88 -1.82 7.54
N VAL A 30 2.88 -1.68 6.68
CA VAL A 30 1.96 -0.52 6.72
C VAL A 30 1.10 -0.57 7.98
N TYR A 31 0.59 -1.76 8.33
CA TYR A 31 -0.15 -1.96 9.57
C TYR A 31 0.66 -1.55 10.81
N HIS A 32 1.90 -2.03 10.92
CA HIS A 32 2.75 -1.67 12.05
C HIS A 32 3.06 -0.16 12.08
N PHE A 33 3.32 0.45 10.92
CA PHE A 33 3.51 1.89 10.82
C PHE A 33 2.30 2.68 11.33
N VAL A 34 1.10 2.29 10.92
CA VAL A 34 -0.15 2.94 11.36
C VAL A 34 -0.40 2.68 12.84
N LEU A 35 -0.23 1.45 13.33
CA LEU A 35 -0.44 1.07 14.73
C LEU A 35 0.39 1.95 15.69
N ILE A 36 1.64 2.23 15.34
CA ILE A 36 2.49 3.16 16.12
C ILE A 36 1.91 4.57 16.11
N ARG A 37 1.37 5.03 14.97
CA ARG A 37 0.82 6.38 14.80
C ARG A 37 -0.47 6.59 15.60
N VAL A 38 -1.28 5.55 15.76
CA VAL A 38 -2.52 5.57 16.55
C VAL A 38 -2.32 5.08 17.99
N SER A 39 -1.08 5.14 18.50
CA SER A 39 -0.74 4.80 19.89
C SER A 39 -1.19 3.39 20.33
N GLY A 40 -1.17 2.43 19.41
CA GLY A 40 -1.53 1.04 19.70
C GLY A 40 -3.03 0.74 19.60
N ASP A 41 -3.85 1.67 19.11
CA ASP A 41 -5.26 1.39 18.81
C ASP A 41 -5.38 0.49 17.57
N HIS A 42 -5.62 -0.80 17.81
CA HIS A 42 -5.75 -1.80 16.76
C HIS A 42 -6.95 -1.55 15.85
N HIS A 43 -8.06 -1.04 16.38
CA HIS A 43 -9.27 -0.82 15.59
C HIS A 43 -9.06 0.32 14.60
N GLN A 44 -8.54 1.46 15.07
CA GLN A 44 -8.16 2.57 14.20
C GLN A 44 -7.09 2.16 13.19
N ALA A 45 -6.13 1.33 13.60
CA ALA A 45 -5.08 0.87 12.70
C ALA A 45 -5.64 0.02 11.55
N GLU A 46 -6.56 -0.90 11.84
CA GLU A 46 -7.21 -1.73 10.81
C GLU A 46 -8.00 -0.89 9.81
N GLU A 47 -8.79 0.08 10.29
CA GLU A 47 -9.58 0.98 9.44
C GLU A 47 -8.69 1.80 8.50
N ILE A 48 -7.69 2.49 9.05
CA ILE A 48 -6.76 3.32 8.27
C ILE A 48 -5.99 2.49 7.25
N VAL A 49 -5.56 1.27 7.60
CA VAL A 49 -4.82 0.40 6.69
C VAL A 49 -5.71 -0.04 5.54
N GLN A 50 -6.96 -0.45 5.81
CA GLN A 50 -7.91 -0.81 4.75
C GLN A 50 -8.12 0.35 3.77
N ASP A 51 -8.38 1.55 4.30
CA ASP A 51 -8.54 2.76 3.48
C ASP A 51 -7.28 3.11 2.69
N THR A 52 -6.11 2.95 3.30
CA THR A 52 -4.81 3.18 2.65
C THR A 52 -4.61 2.27 1.44
N PHE A 53 -4.87 0.97 1.58
CA PHE A 53 -4.74 0.03 0.47
C PHE A 53 -5.78 0.28 -0.61
N LEU A 54 -7.03 0.59 -0.24
CA LEU A 54 -8.08 0.92 -1.19
C LEU A 54 -7.76 2.21 -1.97
N ALA A 55 -7.32 3.26 -1.29
CA ALA A 55 -6.87 4.50 -1.91
C ALA A 55 -5.63 4.28 -2.78
N GLY A 56 -4.68 3.46 -2.33
CA GLY A 56 -3.51 3.05 -3.08
C GLY A 56 -3.87 2.34 -4.38
N LEU A 57 -4.80 1.38 -4.35
CA LEU A 57 -5.26 0.68 -5.55
C LEU A 57 -5.97 1.63 -6.53
N ARG A 58 -6.82 2.54 -6.03
CA ARG A 58 -7.50 3.56 -6.85
C ARG A 58 -6.51 4.53 -7.50
N ALA A 59 -5.42 4.86 -6.83
CA ALA A 59 -4.40 5.78 -7.32
C ALA A 59 -3.21 5.07 -8.02
N MET A 60 -3.26 3.75 -8.19
CA MET A 60 -2.13 2.94 -8.68
C MET A 60 -1.66 3.37 -10.07
N GLU A 61 -2.57 3.87 -10.92
CA GLU A 61 -2.26 4.44 -12.24
C GLU A 61 -1.27 5.62 -12.19
N ARG A 62 -1.19 6.31 -11.05
CA ARG A 62 -0.33 7.48 -10.82
C ARG A 62 1.01 7.12 -10.21
N PHE A 63 1.25 5.84 -9.90
CA PHE A 63 2.51 5.40 -9.33
C PHE A 63 3.61 5.36 -10.39
N LEU A 64 4.54 6.31 -10.33
CA LEU A 64 5.63 6.46 -11.31
C LEU A 64 6.89 5.65 -10.95
N GLY A 65 6.91 4.95 -9.81
CA GLY A 65 8.08 4.18 -9.37
C GLY A 65 9.26 5.03 -8.88
N GLU A 66 9.05 6.33 -8.63
CA GLU A 66 10.04 7.26 -8.06
C GLU A 66 10.32 7.02 -6.58
N SER A 67 9.43 6.27 -5.91
CA SER A 67 9.60 5.77 -4.55
C SER A 67 9.23 4.29 -4.49
N SER A 68 9.46 3.65 -3.34
CA SER A 68 8.91 2.31 -3.12
C SER A 68 7.41 2.36 -2.89
N LEU A 69 6.71 1.27 -3.21
CA LEU A 69 5.28 1.13 -2.91
C LEU A 69 5.00 1.29 -1.41
N TYR A 70 5.90 0.80 -0.55
CA TYR A 70 5.82 1.03 0.89
C TYR A 70 5.83 2.52 1.26
N SER A 71 6.81 3.28 0.77
CA SER A 71 6.92 4.72 1.09
C SER A 71 5.72 5.49 0.57
N TRP A 72 5.21 5.11 -0.60
CA TRP A 72 4.01 5.70 -1.20
C TRP A 72 2.75 5.40 -0.37
N LEU A 73 2.53 4.15 0.05
CA LEU A 73 1.43 3.77 0.94
C LEU A 73 1.50 4.48 2.29
N CYS A 74 2.69 4.61 2.88
CA CYS A 74 2.87 5.39 4.10
C CYS A 74 2.60 6.89 3.91
N GLY A 75 2.74 7.42 2.69
CA GLY A 75 2.31 8.77 2.33
C GLY A 75 0.79 8.89 2.33
N ILE A 76 0.10 7.91 1.75
CA ILE A 76 -1.37 7.84 1.75
C ILE A 76 -1.91 7.73 3.17
N ALA A 77 -1.38 6.81 3.99
CA ALA A 77 -1.79 6.61 5.39
C ALA A 77 -1.56 7.82 6.33
N LYS A 78 -0.87 8.87 5.84
CA LYS A 78 -0.64 10.10 6.60
C LYS A 78 -1.67 11.19 6.33
N HIS A 79 -2.37 11.09 5.22
CA HIS A 79 -3.39 12.06 4.79
C HIS A 79 -4.77 11.60 5.24
#